data_AF-A0A426TT68-F1
#
_entry.id   AF-A0A426TT68-F1
#
_cell.length_a   1.000
_cell.length_b   1.000
_cell.length_c   1.000
_cell.angle_alpha   90.00
_cell.angle_beta   90.00
_cell.angle_gamma   90.00
#
_symmetry.space_group_name_H-M   'P 1'
#
loop_
_entity.id
_entity.type
_entity.pdbx_description
1 polymer ?
#
loop_
_entity_poly.entity_id
_entity_poly.type
_entity_poly.pdbx_seq_one_letter_code
_entity_poly.pdbx_strand_id
1 'polypeptide(L)'
;MPMTSHNASPLIRLKVWLTQFPYANSSERHQAFLVQNLLLALLVIAFFGAFVALLAPVALGDALLVVALVWLNIPVALTGIWLLHRGCFAQSAMFTCVGLILTMSLLLITTGVRDGGALLFGFSLPILLAGLLAGRFTLLLAIVLSSAGIVLAFIMERLQMPLAGIAAPQGENMGGILGGFLVVALILGFFVLRFGQVLRTALVETQQRATELEEAQVHLEQRVVERTTALETALTAVQNQAAVQAQLLAENRAQRSLIQQLSVPLLPISRTTLVVPLVGDFDHERITALQQRVLQRLERAKVRRILLDVSGVALLDQPVAQGLLDLVAQVRLLGAQAVLVGVRPEVAEALVALNSDLAAMRTFADLEAALGDV
;
A
#
# COMPACT_ATOMS: atom_id res chain seq x y z
N MET A 1 -2.14 -31.85 -3.04
CA MET A 1 -1.84 -33.29 -3.15
C MET A 1 -0.39 -33.46 -3.58
N PRO A 2 0.48 -34.12 -2.81
CA PRO A 2 1.86 -34.35 -3.22
C PRO A 2 1.93 -35.60 -4.12
N MET A 3 2.43 -35.44 -5.34
CA MET A 3 2.78 -36.60 -6.18
C MET A 3 4.05 -37.25 -5.62
N THR A 4 3.92 -38.53 -5.33
CA THR A 4 4.96 -39.41 -4.81
C THR A 4 6.11 -39.56 -5.81
N SER A 5 7.29 -39.14 -5.39
CA SER A 5 8.55 -39.17 -6.16
C SER A 5 9.17 -40.58 -6.24
N HIS A 6 8.39 -41.61 -6.55
CA HIS A 6 8.90 -42.99 -6.51
C HIS A 6 9.40 -43.56 -7.85
N ASN A 7 9.18 -42.88 -8.98
CA ASN A 7 9.63 -43.35 -10.31
C ASN A 7 10.53 -42.37 -11.10
N ALA A 8 11.19 -41.42 -10.44
CA ALA A 8 12.23 -40.64 -11.10
C ALA A 8 13.48 -41.52 -11.33
N SER A 9 13.98 -41.58 -12.57
CA SER A 9 15.24 -42.26 -12.91
C SER A 9 16.38 -41.74 -12.03
N PRO A 10 17.43 -42.54 -11.74
CA PRO A 10 18.54 -42.11 -10.89
C PRO A 10 19.18 -40.80 -11.38
N LEU A 11 19.18 -40.56 -12.70
CA LEU A 11 19.63 -39.31 -13.31
C LEU A 11 18.73 -38.10 -12.97
N ILE A 12 17.42 -38.28 -12.91
CA ILE A 12 16.48 -37.21 -12.55
C ILE A 12 16.58 -36.91 -11.05
N ARG A 13 16.69 -37.93 -10.18
CA ARG A 13 16.90 -37.72 -8.74
C ARG A 13 18.21 -37.01 -8.45
N LEU A 14 19.28 -37.37 -9.14
CA LEU A 14 20.57 -36.72 -9.03
C LEU A 14 20.49 -35.26 -9.51
N LYS A 15 19.84 -34.99 -10.64
CA LYS A 15 19.64 -33.62 -11.14
C LYS A 15 18.83 -32.76 -10.17
N VAL A 16 17.75 -33.29 -9.61
CA VAL A 16 16.92 -32.59 -8.61
C VAL A 16 17.70 -32.33 -7.33
N TRP A 17 18.43 -33.32 -6.83
CA TRP A 17 19.31 -33.15 -5.66
C TRP A 17 20.38 -32.07 -5.89
N LEU A 18 21.04 -32.07 -7.05
CA LEU A 18 22.05 -31.07 -7.44
C LEU A 18 21.49 -29.65 -7.64
N THR A 19 20.17 -29.46 -7.65
CA THR A 19 19.55 -28.16 -7.95
C THR A 19 18.70 -27.61 -6.83
N GLN A 20 18.38 -28.42 -5.81
CA GLN A 20 17.57 -28.02 -4.67
C GLN A 20 18.44 -27.76 -3.45
N PHE A 21 18.62 -26.48 -3.12
CA PHE A 21 19.32 -26.07 -1.90
C PHE A 21 18.35 -25.54 -0.83
N PRO A 22 18.58 -25.85 0.46
CA PRO A 22 17.73 -25.43 1.57
C PRO A 22 17.99 -23.98 2.02
N TYR A 23 18.10 -23.04 1.08
CA TYR A 23 18.31 -21.62 1.37
C TYR A 23 17.02 -20.82 1.11
N ALA A 24 16.59 -20.05 2.12
CA ALA A 24 15.43 -19.17 2.04
C ALA A 24 15.73 -17.92 1.18
N ASN A 25 16.97 -17.42 1.22
CA ASN A 25 17.41 -16.27 0.45
C ASN A 25 17.72 -16.64 -1.01
N SER A 26 17.18 -15.88 -1.96
CA SER A 26 17.42 -16.10 -3.39
C SER A 26 18.89 -15.89 -3.78
N SER A 27 19.58 -14.96 -3.14
CA SER A 27 21.02 -14.69 -3.35
C SER A 27 21.90 -15.87 -2.91
N GLU A 28 21.69 -16.42 -1.72
CA GLU A 28 22.43 -17.57 -1.20
C GLU A 28 22.20 -18.82 -2.06
N ARG A 29 20.99 -19.00 -2.61
CA ARG A 29 20.68 -20.11 -3.52
C ARG A 29 21.47 -20.02 -4.83
N HIS A 30 21.60 -18.82 -5.40
CA HIS A 30 22.41 -18.61 -6.60
C HIS A 30 23.91 -18.81 -6.32
N GLN A 31 24.40 -18.34 -5.17
CA GLN A 31 25.79 -18.55 -4.75
C GLN A 31 26.08 -20.03 -4.52
N ALA A 32 25.19 -20.78 -3.86
CA ALA A 32 25.34 -22.21 -3.65
C ALA A 32 25.48 -23.00 -4.96
N PHE A 33 24.71 -22.63 -6.00
CA PHE A 33 24.85 -23.25 -7.31
C PHE A 33 26.24 -23.03 -7.93
N LEU A 34 26.83 -21.84 -7.75
CA LEU A 34 28.19 -21.56 -8.20
C LEU A 34 29.22 -22.39 -7.43
N VAL A 35 29.10 -22.48 -6.11
CA VAL A 35 29.98 -23.31 -5.27
C VAL A 35 29.92 -24.75 -5.68
N GLN A 36 28.73 -25.29 -5.91
CA GLN A 36 28.57 -26.68 -6.30
C GLN A 36 29.25 -26.98 -7.65
N ASN A 37 29.06 -26.14 -8.66
CA ASN A 37 29.72 -26.34 -9.96
C ASN A 37 31.25 -26.26 -9.84
N LEU A 38 31.75 -25.39 -8.98
CA LEU A 38 33.16 -25.27 -8.70
C LEU A 38 33.69 -26.53 -8.00
N LEU A 39 33.01 -27.03 -6.97
CA LEU A 39 33.39 -28.27 -6.27
C LEU A 39 33.35 -29.49 -7.19
N LEU A 40 32.38 -29.54 -8.12
CA LEU A 40 32.34 -30.58 -9.17
C LEU A 40 33.53 -30.45 -10.14
N ALA A 41 33.86 -29.24 -10.57
CA ALA A 41 35.04 -29.00 -11.41
C ALA A 41 36.33 -29.39 -10.69
N LEU A 42 36.44 -29.11 -9.39
CA LEU A 42 37.56 -29.54 -8.56
C LEU A 42 37.70 -31.07 -8.51
N LEU A 43 36.58 -31.79 -8.42
CA LEU A 43 36.57 -33.26 -8.43
C LEU A 43 37.08 -33.81 -9.77
N VAL A 44 36.67 -33.19 -10.89
CA VAL A 44 37.18 -33.52 -12.24
C VAL A 44 38.69 -33.23 -12.32
N ILE A 45 39.13 -32.05 -11.87
CA ILE A 45 40.55 -31.66 -11.87
C ILE A 45 41.38 -32.63 -11.01
N ALA A 46 40.90 -33.02 -9.83
CA ALA A 46 41.60 -33.98 -8.96
C ALA A 46 41.71 -35.37 -9.60
N PHE A 47 40.68 -35.81 -10.31
CA PHE A 47 40.68 -37.10 -11.01
C PHE A 47 41.70 -37.11 -12.17
N PHE A 48 41.67 -36.09 -13.04
CA PHE A 48 42.59 -36.00 -14.18
C PHE A 48 44.01 -35.59 -13.77
N GLY A 49 44.16 -34.76 -12.73
CA GLY A 49 45.46 -34.34 -12.21
C GLY A 49 46.30 -35.51 -11.69
N ALA A 50 45.67 -36.53 -11.13
CA ALA A 50 46.33 -37.77 -10.74
C ALA A 50 46.91 -38.53 -11.96
N PHE A 51 46.21 -38.52 -13.10
CA PHE A 51 46.71 -39.13 -14.32
C PHE A 51 47.94 -38.40 -14.87
N VAL A 52 47.93 -37.06 -14.81
CA VAL A 52 49.08 -36.23 -15.19
C VAL A 52 50.29 -36.49 -14.28
N ALA A 53 50.06 -36.64 -12.97
CA ALA A 53 51.12 -36.96 -12.02
C ALA A 53 51.82 -38.31 -12.32
N LEU A 54 51.07 -39.31 -12.80
CA LEU A 54 51.63 -40.62 -13.17
C LEU A 54 52.46 -40.58 -14.46
N LEU A 55 52.26 -39.56 -15.30
CA LEU A 55 53.03 -39.35 -16.54
C LEU A 55 54.32 -38.52 -16.31
N ALA A 56 54.54 -38.01 -15.09
CA ALA A 56 55.72 -37.22 -14.76
C ALA A 56 56.99 -38.10 -14.70
N PRO A 57 58.17 -37.59 -15.12
CA PRO A 57 59.43 -38.34 -15.11
C PRO A 57 60.02 -38.42 -13.69
N VAL A 58 59.32 -39.10 -12.78
CA VAL A 58 59.67 -39.28 -11.37
C VAL A 58 59.57 -40.78 -11.03
N ALA A 59 60.24 -41.24 -9.98
CA ALA A 59 60.13 -42.63 -9.54
C ALA A 59 58.67 -42.98 -9.21
N LEU A 60 58.28 -44.24 -9.46
CA LEU A 60 56.89 -44.69 -9.28
C LEU A 60 56.37 -44.45 -7.86
N GLY A 61 57.22 -44.60 -6.83
CA GLY A 61 56.85 -44.34 -5.44
C GLY A 61 56.47 -42.88 -5.18
N ASP A 62 57.23 -41.94 -5.74
CA ASP A 62 56.99 -40.51 -5.59
C ASP A 62 55.79 -40.05 -6.42
N ALA A 63 55.60 -40.63 -7.61
CA ALA A 63 54.41 -40.41 -8.43
C ALA A 63 53.13 -40.88 -7.71
N LEU A 64 53.17 -42.05 -7.04
CA LEU A 64 52.06 -42.54 -6.23
C LEU A 64 51.78 -41.64 -5.02
N LEU A 65 52.82 -41.08 -4.39
CA LEU A 65 52.67 -40.10 -3.32
C LEU A 65 51.96 -38.83 -3.83
N VAL A 66 52.40 -38.28 -4.96
CA VAL A 66 51.77 -37.10 -5.59
C VAL A 66 50.30 -37.40 -5.93
N VAL A 67 49.99 -38.58 -6.47
CA VAL A 67 48.61 -39.02 -6.74
C VAL A 67 47.78 -39.06 -5.46
N ALA A 68 48.30 -39.64 -4.37
CA ALA A 68 47.61 -39.70 -3.10
C ALA A 68 47.30 -38.30 -2.53
N LEU A 69 48.23 -37.35 -2.67
CA LEU A 69 48.04 -35.96 -2.27
C LEU A 69 47.00 -35.23 -3.12
N VAL A 70 46.99 -35.44 -4.43
CA VAL A 70 45.98 -34.87 -5.32
C VAL A 70 44.60 -35.42 -4.97
N TRP A 71 44.50 -36.70 -4.64
CA TRP A 71 43.23 -37.34 -4.25
C TRP A 71 42.69 -36.89 -2.90
N LEU A 72 43.49 -36.27 -2.04
CA LEU A 72 42.99 -35.64 -0.82
C LEU A 72 41.99 -34.49 -1.13
N ASN A 73 41.99 -33.96 -2.36
CA ASN A 73 40.98 -32.99 -2.81
C ASN A 73 39.58 -33.60 -3.04
N ILE A 74 39.47 -34.91 -3.27
CA ILE A 74 38.19 -35.60 -3.47
C ILE A 74 37.33 -35.56 -2.20
N PRO A 75 37.79 -36.02 -1.02
CA PRO A 75 37.00 -35.90 0.20
C PRO A 75 36.78 -34.43 0.58
N VAL A 76 37.72 -33.51 0.30
CA VAL A 76 37.52 -32.07 0.50
C VAL A 76 36.33 -31.55 -0.31
N ALA A 77 36.24 -31.93 -1.59
CA ALA A 77 35.14 -31.55 -2.46
C ALA A 77 33.81 -32.18 -2.02
N LEU A 78 33.80 -33.48 -1.68
CA LEU A 78 32.61 -34.20 -1.24
C LEU A 78 32.05 -33.66 0.08
N THR A 79 32.90 -33.41 1.07
CA THR A 79 32.49 -32.80 2.34
C THR A 79 32.00 -31.37 2.13
N GLY A 80 32.63 -30.61 1.23
CA GLY A 80 32.15 -29.29 0.81
C GLY A 80 30.72 -29.35 0.24
N ILE A 81 30.46 -30.26 -0.70
CA ILE A 81 29.13 -30.47 -1.30
C ILE A 81 28.13 -30.90 -0.22
N TRP A 82 28.52 -31.79 0.68
CA TRP A 82 27.65 -32.25 1.77
C TRP A 82 27.27 -31.12 2.73
N LEU A 83 28.23 -30.27 3.15
CA LEU A 83 27.97 -29.10 3.99
C LEU A 83 27.05 -28.09 3.28
N LEU A 84 27.22 -27.91 1.97
CA LEU A 84 26.41 -27.02 1.15
C LEU A 84 24.93 -27.47 1.12
N HIS A 85 24.67 -28.78 1.10
CA HIS A 85 23.32 -29.34 1.14
C HIS A 85 22.72 -29.38 2.55
N ARG A 86 23.52 -29.14 3.59
CA ARG A 86 23.05 -28.97 4.98
C ARG A 86 22.67 -27.52 5.33
N GLY A 87 22.74 -26.60 4.37
CA GLY A 87 22.46 -25.18 4.61
C GLY A 87 23.61 -24.41 5.26
N CYS A 88 24.79 -25.01 5.38
CA CYS A 88 25.96 -24.41 6.04
C CYS A 88 26.94 -23.83 5.00
N PHE A 89 26.51 -22.78 4.28
CA PHE A 89 27.26 -22.20 3.16
C PHE A 89 28.67 -21.71 3.56
N ALA A 90 28.78 -20.90 4.61
CA ALA A 90 30.06 -20.33 5.03
C ALA A 90 31.06 -21.42 5.49
N GLN A 91 30.55 -22.46 6.17
CA GLN A 91 31.37 -23.57 6.64
C GLN A 91 31.86 -24.45 5.48
N SER A 92 31.01 -24.68 4.47
CA SER A 92 31.39 -25.39 3.24
C SER A 92 32.56 -24.68 2.56
N ALA A 93 32.44 -23.37 2.30
CA ALA A 93 33.48 -22.60 1.65
C ALA A 93 34.78 -22.54 2.46
N MET A 94 34.69 -22.33 3.78
CA MET A 94 35.87 -22.33 4.66
C MET A 94 36.58 -23.68 4.67
N PHE A 95 35.85 -24.79 4.79
CA PHE A 95 36.41 -26.14 4.79
C PHE A 95 37.11 -26.45 3.46
N THR A 96 36.49 -26.11 2.34
CA THR A 96 37.10 -26.29 1.01
C THR A 96 38.37 -25.46 0.85
N CYS A 97 38.36 -24.18 1.27
CA CYS A 97 39.56 -23.33 1.22
C CYS A 97 40.70 -23.91 2.04
N VAL A 98 40.45 -24.28 3.30
CA VAL A 98 41.48 -24.84 4.19
C VAL A 98 42.00 -26.17 3.65
N GLY A 99 41.11 -27.04 3.16
CA GLY A 99 41.49 -28.32 2.55
C GLY A 99 42.39 -28.13 1.32
N LEU A 100 42.03 -27.20 0.42
CA LEU A 100 42.84 -26.86 -0.75
C LEU A 100 44.20 -26.27 -0.38
N ILE A 101 44.26 -25.41 0.62
CA ILE A 101 45.55 -24.84 1.06
C ILE A 101 46.44 -25.93 1.66
N LEU A 102 45.87 -26.84 2.45
CA LEU A 102 46.60 -27.95 3.03
C LEU A 102 47.15 -28.90 1.95
N THR A 103 46.33 -29.26 0.96
CA THR A 103 46.77 -30.11 -0.15
C THR A 103 47.85 -29.44 -0.98
N MET A 104 47.68 -28.16 -1.34
CA MET A 104 48.70 -27.41 -2.08
C MET A 104 50.01 -27.25 -1.30
N SER A 105 49.93 -27.02 0.02
CA SER A 105 51.12 -26.92 0.88
C SER A 105 51.88 -28.23 0.95
N LEU A 106 51.18 -29.35 1.13
CA LEU A 106 51.80 -30.67 1.20
C LEU A 106 52.41 -31.08 -0.15
N LEU A 107 51.70 -30.79 -1.24
CA LEU A 107 52.18 -31.01 -2.60
C LEU A 107 53.47 -30.21 -2.87
N LEU A 108 53.47 -28.91 -2.54
CA LEU A 108 54.62 -28.02 -2.69
C LEU A 108 55.82 -28.47 -1.83
N ILE A 109 55.60 -28.94 -0.60
CA ILE A 109 56.65 -29.51 0.25
C ILE A 109 57.28 -30.73 -0.44
N THR A 110 56.45 -31.64 -0.96
CA THR A 110 56.94 -32.91 -1.53
C THR A 110 57.65 -32.73 -2.87
N THR A 111 57.23 -31.79 -3.72
CA THR A 111 57.89 -31.51 -5.00
C THR A 111 59.03 -30.51 -4.90
N GLY A 112 59.10 -29.74 -3.81
CA GLY A 112 60.01 -28.60 -3.65
C GLY A 112 59.46 -27.32 -4.27
N VAL A 113 59.85 -26.16 -3.71
CA VAL A 113 59.47 -24.83 -4.19
C VAL A 113 60.19 -24.49 -5.49
N ARG A 114 61.44 -24.95 -5.64
CA ARG A 114 62.24 -24.68 -6.85
C ARG A 114 61.68 -25.38 -8.09
N ASP A 115 61.39 -26.67 -7.99
CA ASP A 115 61.00 -27.50 -9.13
C ASP A 115 59.46 -27.61 -9.29
N GLY A 116 58.72 -27.25 -8.24
CA GLY A 116 57.26 -27.19 -8.18
C GLY A 116 56.65 -25.82 -8.47
N GLY A 117 57.33 -24.93 -9.20
CA GLY A 117 56.86 -23.55 -9.44
C GLY A 117 55.42 -23.43 -9.99
N ALA A 118 54.95 -24.45 -10.72
CA ALA A 118 53.56 -24.58 -11.17
C ALA A 118 52.54 -24.60 -10.03
N LEU A 119 52.90 -25.21 -8.90
CA LEU A 119 52.04 -25.38 -7.72
C LEU A 119 51.86 -24.07 -6.95
N LEU A 120 52.79 -23.12 -7.07
CA LEU A 120 52.64 -21.78 -6.49
C LEU A 120 51.40 -21.07 -7.05
N PHE A 121 51.13 -21.26 -8.35
CA PHE A 121 49.91 -20.73 -8.96
C PHE A 121 48.66 -21.43 -8.44
N GLY A 122 48.76 -22.70 -8.00
CA GLY A 122 47.66 -23.45 -7.39
C GLY A 122 47.08 -22.80 -6.13
N PHE A 123 47.89 -22.03 -5.38
CA PHE A 123 47.41 -21.25 -4.22
C PHE A 123 46.47 -20.10 -4.59
N SER A 124 46.41 -19.68 -5.86
CA SER A 124 45.43 -18.68 -6.30
C SER A 124 43.99 -19.20 -6.22
N LEU A 125 43.77 -20.51 -6.38
CA LEU A 125 42.44 -21.11 -6.38
C LEU A 125 41.72 -20.98 -5.02
N PRO A 126 42.29 -21.39 -3.87
CA PRO A 126 41.65 -21.20 -2.57
C PRO A 126 41.48 -19.71 -2.20
N ILE A 127 42.38 -18.83 -2.65
CA ILE A 127 42.25 -17.37 -2.43
C ILE A 127 41.05 -16.81 -3.21
N LEU A 128 40.92 -17.17 -4.50
CA LEU A 128 39.77 -16.80 -5.34
C LEU A 128 38.46 -17.35 -4.76
N LEU A 129 38.48 -18.60 -4.31
CA LEU A 129 37.32 -19.27 -3.70
C LEU A 129 36.89 -18.56 -2.40
N ALA A 130 37.85 -18.19 -1.55
CA ALA A 130 37.59 -17.46 -0.32
C ALA A 130 37.01 -16.06 -0.57
N GLY A 131 37.56 -15.32 -1.55
CA GLY A 131 37.12 -13.97 -1.89
C GLY A 131 35.72 -13.92 -2.51
N LEU A 132 35.38 -14.92 -3.31
CA LEU A 132 34.08 -15.00 -3.97
C LEU A 132 32.96 -15.47 -3.02
N LEU A 133 33.27 -16.34 -2.06
CA LEU A 133 32.25 -17.12 -1.37
C LEU A 133 32.15 -16.87 0.13
N ALA A 134 33.25 -16.54 0.81
CA ALA A 134 33.31 -16.65 2.28
C ALA A 134 33.63 -15.33 2.99
N GLY A 135 33.54 -14.21 2.27
CA GLY A 135 33.70 -12.85 2.78
C GLY A 135 35.14 -12.47 3.15
N ARG A 136 35.31 -11.24 3.64
CA ARG A 136 36.64 -10.64 3.91
C ARG A 136 37.51 -11.43 4.87
N PHE A 137 36.92 -12.03 5.91
CA PHE A 137 37.67 -12.75 6.93
C PHE A 137 38.29 -14.03 6.37
N THR A 138 37.50 -14.82 5.65
CA THR A 138 37.98 -16.07 5.04
C THR A 138 38.99 -15.81 3.93
N LEU A 139 38.82 -14.71 3.17
CA LEU A 139 39.82 -14.26 2.20
C LEU A 139 41.17 -13.95 2.87
N LEU A 140 41.18 -13.15 3.93
CA LEU A 140 42.40 -12.83 4.67
C LEU A 140 43.02 -14.09 5.26
N LEU A 141 42.20 -14.96 5.86
CA LEU A 141 42.65 -16.24 6.40
C LEU A 141 43.29 -17.11 5.30
N ALA A 142 42.68 -17.21 4.13
CA ALA A 142 43.20 -17.98 3.00
C ALA A 142 44.52 -17.42 2.46
N ILE A 143 44.65 -16.10 2.36
CA ILE A 143 45.92 -15.45 1.99
C ILE A 143 46.99 -15.79 3.02
N VAL A 144 46.72 -15.58 4.32
CA VAL A 144 47.68 -15.84 5.40
C VAL A 144 48.09 -17.31 5.44
N LEU A 145 47.15 -18.25 5.37
CA LEU A 145 47.48 -19.68 5.36
C LEU A 145 48.24 -20.09 4.09
N SER A 146 47.89 -19.52 2.92
CA SER A 146 48.59 -19.82 1.67
C SER A 146 50.03 -19.32 1.72
N SER A 147 50.25 -18.10 2.20
CA SER A 147 51.60 -17.56 2.42
C SER A 147 52.37 -18.38 3.45
N ALA A 148 51.74 -18.79 4.55
CA ALA A 148 52.37 -19.64 5.57
C ALA A 148 52.77 -21.00 5.00
N GLY A 149 51.93 -21.63 4.16
CA GLY A 149 52.22 -22.89 3.49
C GLY A 149 53.43 -22.80 2.55
N ILE A 150 53.51 -21.72 1.76
CA ILE A 150 54.65 -21.46 0.86
C ILE A 150 55.94 -21.24 1.66
N VAL A 151 55.89 -20.42 2.71
CA VAL A 151 57.05 -20.15 3.57
C VAL A 151 57.52 -21.43 4.28
N LEU A 152 56.57 -22.25 4.76
CA LEU A 152 56.89 -23.53 5.39
C LEU A 152 57.58 -24.47 4.40
N ALA A 153 57.07 -24.59 3.17
CA ALA A 153 57.70 -25.39 2.12
C ALA A 153 59.13 -24.92 1.83
N PHE A 154 59.33 -23.61 1.70
CA PHE A 154 60.65 -23.02 1.48
C PHE A 154 61.63 -23.30 2.63
N ILE A 155 61.17 -23.18 3.88
CA ILE A 155 62.00 -23.47 5.06
C ILE A 155 62.36 -24.96 5.11
N MET A 156 61.40 -25.86 4.87
CA MET A 156 61.64 -27.30 4.88
C MET A 156 62.63 -27.73 3.80
N GLU A 157 62.53 -27.16 2.60
CA GLU A 157 63.48 -27.39 1.50
C GLU A 157 64.87 -26.86 1.86
N ARG A 158 64.96 -25.65 2.43
CA ARG A 158 66.23 -25.05 2.88
C ARG A 158 66.92 -25.86 3.98
N LEU A 159 66.15 -26.47 4.87
CA LEU A 159 66.66 -27.31 5.96
C LEU A 159 66.93 -28.76 5.54
N GLN A 160 66.73 -29.10 4.27
CA GLN A 160 66.90 -30.47 3.73
C GLN A 160 66.15 -31.53 4.55
N MET A 161 64.94 -31.19 4.99
CA MET A 161 64.09 -32.12 5.75
C MET A 161 63.76 -33.36 4.90
N PRO A 162 63.61 -34.56 5.51
CA PRO A 162 63.48 -35.83 4.79
C PRO A 162 62.21 -35.96 3.93
N LEU A 163 61.24 -35.05 4.08
CA LEU A 163 60.01 -35.00 3.26
C LEU A 163 60.05 -33.94 2.15
N ALA A 164 61.07 -33.07 2.12
CA ALA A 164 61.13 -31.94 1.20
C ALA A 164 61.83 -32.32 -0.10
N GLY A 165 61.17 -32.06 -1.24
CA GLY A 165 61.77 -32.28 -2.57
C GLY A 165 61.95 -33.75 -2.98
N ILE A 166 61.33 -34.70 -2.27
CA ILE A 166 61.40 -36.13 -2.59
C ILE A 166 60.81 -36.48 -3.96
N ALA A 167 59.83 -35.70 -4.42
CA ALA A 167 59.17 -35.88 -5.71
C ALA A 167 59.62 -34.84 -6.75
N ALA A 168 60.83 -34.30 -6.61
CA ALA A 168 61.37 -33.32 -7.56
C ALA A 168 61.58 -33.98 -8.95
N PRO A 169 61.07 -33.38 -10.04
CA PRO A 169 61.26 -33.89 -11.39
C PRO A 169 62.75 -33.86 -11.81
N GLN A 170 63.15 -34.84 -12.62
CA GLN A 170 64.52 -34.93 -13.12
C GLN A 170 64.73 -33.96 -14.30
N GLY A 171 65.50 -32.89 -14.07
CA GLY A 171 65.84 -31.89 -15.09
C GLY A 171 64.97 -30.62 -15.07
N GLU A 172 65.11 -29.76 -16.07
CA GLU A 172 64.34 -28.52 -16.15
C GLU A 172 62.85 -28.78 -16.39
N ASN A 173 62.00 -28.38 -15.45
CA ASN A 173 60.56 -28.62 -15.50
C ASN A 173 59.78 -27.51 -16.24
N MET A 174 60.19 -27.19 -17.47
CA MET A 174 59.53 -26.13 -18.26
C MET A 174 58.08 -26.49 -18.61
N GLY A 175 57.80 -27.78 -18.82
CA GLY A 175 56.44 -28.29 -19.04
C GLY A 175 55.51 -28.09 -17.85
N GLY A 176 56.00 -28.28 -16.61
CA GLY A 176 55.24 -28.01 -15.40
C GLY A 176 54.89 -26.54 -15.25
N ILE A 177 55.85 -25.63 -15.48
CA ILE A 177 55.62 -24.18 -15.38
C ILE A 177 54.59 -23.71 -16.42
N LEU A 178 54.75 -24.11 -17.68
CA LEU A 178 53.80 -23.76 -18.75
C LEU A 178 52.41 -24.37 -18.52
N GLY A 179 52.34 -25.63 -18.08
CA GLY A 179 51.10 -26.32 -17.74
C GLY A 179 50.39 -25.68 -16.55
N GLY A 180 51.12 -25.35 -15.49
CA GLY A 180 50.59 -24.65 -14.31
C GLY A 180 50.05 -23.27 -14.64
N PHE A 181 50.79 -22.49 -15.44
CA PHE A 181 50.32 -21.20 -15.92
C PHE A 181 49.04 -21.34 -16.77
N LEU A 182 48.99 -22.30 -17.69
CA LEU A 182 47.81 -22.55 -18.53
C LEU A 182 46.59 -22.92 -17.67
N VAL A 183 46.76 -23.83 -16.71
CA VAL A 183 45.69 -24.25 -15.79
C VAL A 183 45.16 -23.05 -15.00
N VAL A 184 46.03 -22.22 -14.46
CA VAL A 184 45.61 -21.03 -13.70
C VAL A 184 44.99 -19.96 -14.59
N ALA A 185 45.51 -19.75 -15.80
CA ALA A 185 44.90 -18.83 -16.76
C ALA A 185 43.48 -19.29 -17.16
N LEU A 186 43.28 -20.60 -17.38
CA LEU A 186 41.98 -21.18 -17.68
C LEU A 186 41.01 -21.07 -16.49
N ILE A 187 41.48 -21.36 -15.28
CA ILE A 187 40.68 -21.22 -14.06
C ILE A 187 40.30 -19.75 -13.86
N LEU A 188 41.28 -18.85 -13.84
CA LEU A 188 41.04 -17.41 -13.63
C LEU A 188 40.10 -16.86 -14.72
N GLY A 189 40.32 -17.22 -15.98
CA GLY A 189 39.44 -16.86 -17.09
C GLY A 189 38.01 -17.35 -16.89
N PHE A 190 37.82 -18.62 -16.50
CA PHE A 190 36.52 -19.18 -16.18
C PHE A 190 35.83 -18.40 -15.05
N PHE A 191 36.55 -18.08 -13.98
CA PHE A 191 36.02 -17.33 -12.84
C PHE A 191 35.63 -15.91 -13.23
N VAL A 192 36.49 -15.19 -13.94
CA VAL A 192 36.23 -13.82 -14.39
C VAL A 192 35.02 -13.78 -15.33
N LEU A 193 34.94 -14.70 -16.28
CA LEU A 193 33.80 -14.81 -17.20
C LEU A 193 32.49 -15.10 -16.43
N ARG A 194 32.53 -16.05 -15.48
CA ARG A 194 31.34 -16.42 -14.72
C ARG A 194 30.89 -15.30 -13.77
N PHE A 195 31.81 -14.68 -13.06
CA PHE A 195 31.52 -13.54 -12.18
C PHE A 195 31.01 -12.35 -12.97
N GLY A 196 31.62 -12.04 -14.12
CA GLY A 196 31.17 -10.98 -15.01
C GLY A 196 29.74 -11.20 -15.51
N GLN A 197 29.36 -12.43 -15.86
CA GLN A 197 27.99 -12.77 -16.23
C GLN A 197 27.01 -12.56 -15.07
N VAL A 198 27.32 -13.07 -13.87
CA VAL A 198 26.45 -12.95 -12.69
C VAL A 198 26.26 -11.49 -12.30
N LEU A 199 27.36 -10.71 -12.27
CA LEU A 199 27.31 -9.29 -11.96
C LEU A 199 26.48 -8.52 -13.00
N ARG A 200 26.69 -8.81 -14.29
CA ARG A 200 25.92 -8.17 -15.38
C ARG A 200 24.44 -8.49 -15.29
N THR A 201 24.07 -9.75 -15.04
CA THR A 201 22.68 -10.14 -14.86
C THR A 201 22.05 -9.46 -13.65
N ALA A 202 22.75 -9.43 -12.50
CA ALA A 202 22.26 -8.75 -11.31
C ALA A 202 22.08 -7.24 -11.52
N LEU A 203 23.00 -6.59 -12.24
CA LEU A 203 22.90 -5.18 -12.59
C LEU A 203 21.70 -4.90 -13.50
N VAL A 204 21.48 -5.73 -14.53
CA VAL A 204 20.33 -5.61 -15.44
C VAL A 204 19.02 -5.81 -14.69
N GLU A 205 18.92 -6.82 -13.83
CA GLU A 205 17.72 -7.06 -13.01
C GLU A 205 17.43 -5.88 -12.07
N THR A 206 18.47 -5.31 -11.46
CA THR A 206 18.33 -4.14 -10.57
C THR A 206 17.87 -2.90 -11.34
N GLN A 207 18.43 -2.67 -12.53
CA GLN A 207 18.00 -1.56 -13.39
C GLN A 207 16.55 -1.74 -13.85
N GLN A 208 16.16 -2.94 -14.24
CA GLN A 208 14.79 -3.21 -14.68
C GLN A 208 13.78 -2.95 -13.55
N ARG A 209 14.07 -3.40 -12.32
CA ARG A 209 13.23 -3.09 -11.15
C ARG A 209 13.12 -1.59 -10.88
N ALA A 210 14.20 -0.83 -11.09
CA ALA A 210 14.17 0.61 -10.93
C ALA A 210 13.24 1.27 -11.97
N THR A 211 13.32 0.84 -13.23
CA THR A 211 12.43 1.31 -14.30
C THR A 211 10.97 0.94 -14.05
N GLU A 212 10.68 -0.29 -13.63
CA GLU A 212 9.31 -0.73 -13.29
C GLU A 212 8.70 0.10 -12.15
N LEU A 213 9.51 0.47 -11.15
CA LEU A 213 9.07 1.34 -10.06
C LEU A 213 8.80 2.77 -10.53
N GLU A 214 9.62 3.31 -11.42
CA GLU A 214 9.45 4.64 -12.01
C GLU A 214 8.16 4.71 -12.85
N GLU A 215 7.91 3.70 -13.69
CA GLU A 215 6.66 3.59 -14.47
C GLU A 215 5.43 3.46 -13.56
N ALA A 216 5.51 2.66 -12.50
CA ALA A 216 4.43 2.51 -11.54
C ALA A 216 4.14 3.81 -10.78
N GLN A 217 5.17 4.58 -10.43
CA GLN A 217 5.02 5.88 -9.78
C GLN A 217 4.31 6.88 -10.71
N VAL A 218 4.77 7.01 -11.96
CA VAL A 218 4.14 7.89 -12.96
C VAL A 218 2.67 7.54 -13.15
N HIS A 219 2.35 6.25 -13.27
CA HIS A 219 0.97 5.79 -13.43
C HIS A 219 0.11 6.05 -12.18
N LEU A 220 0.68 5.99 -10.98
CA LEU A 220 -0.03 6.36 -9.75
C LEU A 220 -0.29 7.87 -9.67
N GLU A 221 0.71 8.69 -10.00
CA GLU A 221 0.58 10.15 -10.05
C GLU A 221 -0.50 10.58 -11.04
N GLN A 222 -0.54 9.98 -12.23
CA GLN A 222 -1.62 10.21 -13.20
C GLN A 222 -3.01 9.88 -12.62
N ARG A 223 -3.16 8.72 -11.97
CA ARG A 223 -4.44 8.35 -11.34
C ARG A 223 -4.85 9.28 -10.22
N VAL A 224 -3.90 9.81 -9.45
CA VAL A 224 -4.17 10.82 -8.42
C VAL A 224 -4.69 12.09 -9.08
N VAL A 225 -3.99 12.60 -10.12
CA VAL A 225 -4.41 13.82 -10.83
C VAL A 225 -5.79 13.68 -11.48
N GLU A 226 -6.08 12.53 -12.11
CA GLU A 226 -7.40 12.25 -12.67
C GLU A 226 -8.49 12.25 -11.60
N ARG A 227 -8.24 11.60 -10.46
CA ARG A 227 -9.21 11.52 -9.37
C ARG A 227 -9.41 12.86 -8.67
N THR A 228 -8.36 13.66 -8.48
CA THR A 228 -8.49 15.00 -7.89
C THR A 228 -9.29 15.91 -8.81
N THR A 229 -9.00 15.88 -10.11
CA THR A 229 -9.75 16.70 -11.10
C THR A 229 -11.23 16.30 -11.16
N ALA A 230 -11.52 15.00 -11.14
CA ALA A 230 -12.90 14.50 -11.10
C ALA A 230 -13.62 14.89 -9.80
N LEU A 231 -12.94 14.83 -8.65
CA LEU A 231 -13.49 15.25 -7.36
C LEU A 231 -13.75 16.74 -7.30
N GLU A 232 -12.84 17.58 -7.80
CA GLU A 232 -13.02 19.03 -7.89
C GLU A 232 -14.22 19.39 -8.77
N THR A 233 -14.38 18.70 -9.90
CA THR A 233 -15.53 18.89 -10.80
C THR A 233 -16.84 18.49 -10.12
N ALA A 234 -16.86 17.34 -9.44
CA ALA A 234 -18.04 16.87 -8.71
C ALA A 234 -18.40 17.80 -7.54
N LEU A 235 -17.42 18.29 -6.79
CA LEU A 235 -17.63 19.23 -5.70
C LEU A 235 -18.23 20.54 -6.21
N THR A 236 -17.70 21.06 -7.33
CA THR A 236 -18.23 22.27 -7.98
C THR A 236 -19.68 22.07 -8.44
N ALA A 237 -19.99 20.91 -9.02
CA ALA A 237 -21.36 20.57 -9.43
C ALA A 237 -22.33 20.52 -8.24
N VAL A 238 -21.91 19.89 -7.12
CA VAL A 238 -22.71 19.82 -5.88
C VAL A 238 -22.91 21.21 -5.28
N GLN A 239 -21.87 22.04 -5.24
CA GLN A 239 -21.98 23.43 -4.74
C GLN A 239 -22.95 24.26 -5.58
N ASN A 240 -22.89 24.15 -6.91
CA ASN A 240 -23.83 24.82 -7.81
C ASN A 240 -25.26 24.35 -7.57
N GLN A 241 -25.47 23.03 -7.43
CA GLN A 241 -26.79 22.48 -7.14
C GLN A 241 -27.32 22.97 -5.78
N ALA A 242 -26.48 23.00 -4.75
CA ALA A 242 -26.85 23.50 -3.44
C ALA A 242 -27.21 25.00 -3.48
N ALA A 243 -26.48 25.81 -4.25
CA ALA A 243 -26.77 27.22 -4.45
C ALA A 243 -28.13 27.43 -5.14
N VAL A 244 -28.42 26.67 -6.20
CA VAL A 244 -29.72 26.70 -6.89
C VAL A 244 -30.84 26.27 -5.94
N GLN A 245 -30.63 25.20 -5.16
CA GLN A 245 -31.63 24.74 -4.20
C GLN A 245 -31.89 25.77 -3.10
N ALA A 246 -30.85 26.43 -2.59
CA ALA A 246 -30.98 27.50 -1.61
C ALA A 246 -31.78 28.69 -2.17
N GLN A 247 -31.54 29.06 -3.43
CA GLN A 247 -32.29 30.10 -4.11
C GLN A 247 -33.78 29.75 -4.27
N LEU A 248 -34.10 28.53 -4.73
CA LEU A 248 -35.48 28.06 -4.86
C LEU A 248 -36.21 28.03 -3.51
N LEU A 249 -35.53 27.60 -2.45
CA LEU A 249 -36.10 27.62 -1.09
C LEU A 249 -36.36 29.05 -0.60
N ALA A 250 -35.46 29.99 -0.89
CA ALA A 250 -35.65 31.41 -0.55
C ALA A 250 -36.84 32.01 -1.30
N GLU A 251 -36.98 31.71 -2.59
CA GLU A 251 -38.11 32.15 -3.41
C GLU A 251 -39.44 31.56 -2.90
N ASN A 252 -39.49 30.26 -2.61
CA ASN A 252 -40.69 29.62 -2.07
C ASN A 252 -41.11 30.21 -0.72
N ARG A 253 -40.14 30.51 0.15
CA ARG A 253 -40.40 31.21 1.43
C ARG A 253 -40.98 32.61 1.20
N ALA A 254 -40.44 33.37 0.24
CA ALA A 254 -40.94 34.69 -0.10
C ALA A 254 -42.38 34.62 -0.64
N GLN A 255 -42.66 33.68 -1.56
CA GLN A 255 -44.00 33.44 -2.09
C GLN A 255 -44.99 33.06 -0.98
N ARG A 256 -44.63 32.13 -0.10
CA ARG A 256 -45.47 31.73 1.05
C ARG A 256 -45.77 32.90 1.97
N SER A 257 -44.77 33.74 2.25
CA SER A 257 -44.97 34.94 3.08
C SER A 257 -45.94 35.92 2.41
N LEU A 258 -45.82 36.14 1.10
CA LEU A 258 -46.75 36.99 0.36
C LEU A 258 -48.18 36.43 0.36
N ILE A 259 -48.35 35.13 0.13
CA ILE A 259 -49.66 34.46 0.20
C ILE A 259 -50.27 34.65 1.60
N GLN A 260 -49.51 34.36 2.67
CA GLN A 260 -49.99 34.56 4.04
C GLN A 260 -50.40 36.02 4.30
N GLN A 261 -49.67 36.99 3.75
CA GLN A 261 -50.04 38.39 3.87
C GLN A 261 -51.38 38.72 3.17
N LEU A 262 -51.65 38.11 2.02
CA LEU A 262 -52.88 38.28 1.23
C LEU A 262 -54.08 37.49 1.80
N SER A 263 -53.86 36.38 2.52
CA SER A 263 -54.93 35.49 3.04
C SER A 263 -55.72 36.03 4.24
N VAL A 264 -55.24 37.09 4.91
CA VAL A 264 -55.96 37.77 6.01
C VAL A 264 -55.87 39.28 5.80
N PRO A 265 -56.62 39.84 4.83
CA PRO A 265 -56.56 41.26 4.52
C PRO A 265 -57.25 42.08 5.63
N LEU A 266 -56.56 43.12 6.10
CA LEU A 266 -57.14 44.12 7.00
C LEU A 266 -57.37 45.41 6.20
N LEU A 267 -58.63 45.72 5.89
CA LEU A 267 -59.01 46.81 5.00
C LEU A 267 -59.46 48.03 5.81
N PRO A 268 -58.66 49.11 5.91
CA PRO A 268 -59.11 50.34 6.56
C PRO A 268 -60.02 51.14 5.60
N ILE A 269 -61.29 51.31 5.95
CA ILE A 269 -62.25 52.11 5.15
C ILE A 269 -62.36 53.54 5.66
N SER A 270 -61.99 53.78 6.92
CA SER A 270 -61.91 55.11 7.51
C SER A 270 -60.79 55.17 8.53
N ARG A 271 -60.55 56.35 9.13
CA ARG A 271 -59.57 56.51 10.22
C ARG A 271 -59.91 55.70 11.47
N THR A 272 -61.17 55.28 11.61
CA THR A 272 -61.69 54.61 12.81
C THR A 272 -62.32 53.24 12.54
N THR A 273 -62.52 52.86 11.27
CA THR A 273 -63.22 51.64 10.88
C THR A 273 -62.33 50.70 10.05
N LEU A 274 -62.25 49.44 10.48
CA LEU A 274 -61.50 48.37 9.81
C LEU A 274 -62.46 47.26 9.38
N VAL A 275 -62.42 46.83 8.12
CA VAL A 275 -63.11 45.62 7.65
C VAL A 275 -62.11 44.48 7.55
N VAL A 276 -62.54 43.33 8.01
CA VAL A 276 -61.80 42.07 7.99
C VAL A 276 -62.68 41.03 7.32
N PRO A 277 -62.53 40.83 6.01
CA PRO A 277 -63.29 39.80 5.31
C PRO A 277 -62.66 38.43 5.57
N LEU A 278 -63.51 37.50 5.98
CA LEU A 278 -63.18 36.10 6.21
C LEU A 278 -63.67 35.30 5.00
N VAL A 279 -62.75 34.99 4.10
CA VAL A 279 -63.05 34.33 2.81
C VAL A 279 -62.41 32.95 2.75
N GLY A 280 -63.20 31.96 2.32
CA GLY A 280 -62.80 30.57 2.13
C GLY A 280 -62.72 29.79 3.43
N ASP A 281 -62.13 28.60 3.38
CA ASP A 281 -62.03 27.71 4.53
C ASP A 281 -61.05 28.27 5.57
N PHE A 282 -61.56 28.61 6.75
CA PHE A 282 -60.75 29.08 7.87
C PHE A 282 -60.42 27.92 8.79
N ASP A 283 -59.15 27.78 9.12
CA ASP A 283 -58.67 26.84 10.14
C ASP A 283 -58.17 27.59 11.38
N HIS A 284 -57.72 26.83 12.38
CA HIS A 284 -57.23 27.38 13.64
C HIS A 284 -55.99 28.26 13.46
N GLU A 285 -55.08 27.93 12.53
CA GLU A 285 -53.88 28.73 12.26
C GLU A 285 -54.26 30.11 11.68
N ARG A 286 -55.20 30.14 10.73
CA ARG A 286 -55.68 31.39 10.12
C ARG A 286 -56.39 32.29 11.12
N ILE A 287 -57.20 31.74 12.04
CA ILE A 287 -57.83 32.52 13.11
C ILE A 287 -56.80 33.09 14.08
N THR A 288 -55.79 32.30 14.47
CA THR A 288 -54.73 32.77 15.36
C THR A 288 -53.92 33.90 14.72
N ALA A 289 -53.56 33.74 13.44
CA ALA A 289 -52.87 34.78 12.67
C ALA A 289 -53.72 36.04 12.51
N LEU A 290 -55.04 35.88 12.30
CA LEU A 290 -55.99 36.98 12.25
C LEU A 290 -56.04 37.75 13.57
N GLN A 291 -56.20 37.05 14.69
CA GLN A 291 -56.23 37.68 16.02
C GLN A 291 -54.98 38.54 16.24
N GLN A 292 -53.79 37.97 16.04
CA GLN A 292 -52.54 38.70 16.21
C GLN A 292 -52.47 39.95 15.32
N ARG A 293 -52.86 39.84 14.04
CA ARG A 293 -52.84 40.97 13.10
C ARG A 293 -53.84 42.06 13.48
N VAL A 294 -55.06 41.69 13.88
CA VAL A 294 -56.10 42.64 14.30
C VAL A 294 -55.68 43.37 15.56
N LEU A 295 -55.21 42.66 16.59
CA LEU A 295 -54.76 43.27 17.84
C LEU A 295 -53.57 44.23 17.61
N GLN A 296 -52.57 43.81 16.84
CA GLN A 296 -51.44 44.68 16.46
C GLN A 296 -51.92 45.93 15.71
N ARG A 297 -52.96 45.81 14.87
CA ARG A 297 -53.52 46.96 14.16
C ARG A 297 -54.31 47.89 15.07
N LEU A 298 -55.06 47.37 16.03
CA LEU A 298 -55.76 48.15 17.06
C LEU A 298 -54.79 48.91 17.95
N GLU A 299 -53.65 48.32 18.31
CA GLU A 299 -52.61 48.99 19.11
C GLU A 299 -51.98 50.16 18.32
N ARG A 300 -51.67 49.94 17.05
CA ARG A 300 -50.93 50.91 16.22
C ARG A 300 -51.80 51.98 15.57
N ALA A 301 -53.12 51.79 15.49
CA ALA A 301 -54.04 52.71 14.82
C ALA A 301 -55.26 53.02 15.69
N LYS A 302 -55.84 54.23 15.56
CA LYS A 302 -57.02 54.67 16.32
C LYS A 302 -58.33 54.04 15.80
N VAL A 303 -58.33 52.73 15.57
CA VAL A 303 -59.50 51.97 15.14
C VAL A 303 -60.45 51.86 16.33
N ARG A 304 -61.70 52.27 16.13
CA ARG A 304 -62.77 52.20 17.13
C ARG A 304 -63.83 51.16 16.77
N ARG A 305 -63.88 50.73 15.50
CA ARG A 305 -64.87 49.79 14.99
C ARG A 305 -64.20 48.78 14.05
N ILE A 306 -64.44 47.50 14.27
CA ILE A 306 -64.01 46.39 13.42
C ILE A 306 -65.25 45.69 12.89
N LEU A 307 -65.34 45.57 11.57
CA LEU A 307 -66.36 44.81 10.85
C LEU A 307 -65.74 43.47 10.44
N LEU A 308 -66.16 42.39 11.09
CA LEU A 308 -65.78 41.01 10.76
C LEU A 308 -66.79 40.48 9.75
N ASP A 309 -66.43 40.47 8.47
CA ASP A 309 -67.30 40.01 7.40
C ASP A 309 -67.13 38.49 7.22
N VAL A 310 -68.13 37.73 7.69
CA VAL A 310 -68.18 36.26 7.63
C VAL A 310 -68.99 35.75 6.43
N SER A 311 -69.40 36.63 5.51
CA SER A 311 -70.22 36.23 4.34
C SER A 311 -69.56 35.17 3.45
N GLY A 312 -68.22 35.17 3.40
CA GLY A 312 -67.40 34.24 2.62
C GLY A 312 -67.01 32.94 3.34
N VAL A 313 -67.51 32.69 4.56
CA VAL A 313 -67.24 31.48 5.34
C VAL A 313 -68.39 30.49 5.16
N ALA A 314 -68.09 29.32 4.57
CA ALA A 314 -69.12 28.33 4.23
C ALA A 314 -69.58 27.50 5.44
N LEU A 315 -68.63 27.09 6.28
CA LEU A 315 -68.80 26.26 7.47
C LEU A 315 -67.88 26.78 8.57
N LEU A 316 -68.38 26.82 9.80
CA LEU A 316 -67.62 27.31 10.95
C LEU A 316 -67.46 26.17 11.97
N ASP A 317 -66.28 25.56 12.01
CA ASP A 317 -65.96 24.54 13.00
C ASP A 317 -65.80 25.13 14.40
N GLN A 318 -66.02 24.31 15.43
CA GLN A 318 -65.96 24.74 16.83
C GLN A 318 -64.67 25.51 17.22
N PRO A 319 -63.44 25.08 16.82
CA PRO A 319 -62.22 25.83 17.14
C PRO A 319 -62.14 27.21 16.48
N VAL A 320 -62.71 27.34 15.28
CA VAL A 320 -62.72 28.59 14.50
C VAL A 320 -63.74 29.56 15.09
N ALA A 321 -64.93 29.05 15.44
CA ALA A 321 -65.97 29.80 16.14
C ALA A 321 -65.50 30.34 17.49
N GLN A 322 -64.85 29.49 18.31
CA GLN A 322 -64.29 29.93 19.59
C GLN A 322 -63.26 31.04 19.38
N GLY A 323 -62.35 30.89 18.41
CA GLY A 323 -61.35 31.92 18.14
C GLY A 323 -61.95 33.23 17.60
N LEU A 324 -63.09 33.22 16.89
CA LEU A 324 -63.81 34.45 16.54
C LEU A 324 -64.41 35.14 17.77
N LEU A 325 -65.00 34.37 18.68
CA LEU A 325 -65.54 34.89 19.94
C LEU A 325 -64.44 35.49 20.81
N ASP A 326 -63.30 34.80 20.91
CA ASP A 326 -62.13 35.28 21.63
C ASP A 326 -61.60 36.58 21.00
N LEU A 327 -61.57 36.68 19.67
CA LEU A 327 -61.20 37.91 18.97
C LEU A 327 -62.16 39.05 19.33
N VAL A 328 -63.47 38.83 19.27
CA VAL A 328 -64.48 39.83 19.65
C VAL A 328 -64.28 40.31 21.09
N ALA A 329 -64.02 39.38 22.02
CA ALA A 329 -63.76 39.70 23.41
C ALA A 329 -62.47 40.52 23.57
N GLN A 330 -61.38 40.13 22.91
CA GLN A 330 -60.10 40.84 22.94
C GLN A 330 -60.21 42.25 22.34
N VAL A 331 -60.92 42.41 21.22
CA VAL A 331 -61.20 43.70 20.59
C VAL A 331 -61.96 44.63 21.54
N ARG A 332 -62.97 44.09 22.24
CA ARG A 332 -63.75 44.83 23.24
C ARG A 332 -62.89 45.27 24.44
N LEU A 333 -62.00 44.41 24.92
CA LEU A 333 -61.07 44.73 26.00
C LEU A 333 -60.10 45.86 25.60
N LEU A 334 -59.74 45.97 24.32
CA LEU A 334 -58.95 47.07 23.78
C LEU A 334 -59.75 48.35 23.51
N GLY A 335 -61.03 48.39 23.88
CA GLY A 335 -61.88 49.58 23.75
C GLY A 335 -62.38 49.86 22.34
N ALA A 336 -62.35 48.87 21.44
CA ALA A 336 -62.95 48.94 20.12
C ALA A 336 -64.22 48.08 20.04
N GLN A 337 -65.15 48.46 19.17
CA GLN A 337 -66.37 47.71 18.92
C GLN A 337 -66.14 46.69 17.80
N ALA A 338 -66.36 45.41 18.08
CA ALA A 338 -66.45 44.39 17.04
C ALA A 338 -67.91 44.20 16.59
N VAL A 339 -68.09 44.08 15.28
CA VAL A 339 -69.39 43.90 14.61
C VAL A 339 -69.25 42.74 13.64
N LEU A 340 -70.18 41.78 13.67
CA LEU A 340 -70.21 40.70 12.68
C LEU A 340 -71.12 41.08 11.52
N VAL A 341 -70.71 40.73 10.32
CA VAL A 341 -71.42 41.08 9.08
C VAL A 341 -71.57 39.84 8.21
N GLY A 342 -72.74 39.66 7.59
CA GLY A 342 -72.95 38.55 6.65
C GLY A 342 -73.10 37.18 7.32
N VAL A 343 -73.63 37.14 8.55
CA VAL A 343 -73.81 35.89 9.31
C VAL A 343 -74.89 35.03 8.65
N ARG A 344 -74.48 33.90 8.08
CA ARG A 344 -75.39 32.88 7.52
C ARG A 344 -76.06 32.06 8.65
N PRO A 345 -77.24 31.47 8.42
CA PRO A 345 -77.95 30.70 9.44
C PRO A 345 -77.10 29.60 10.09
N GLU A 346 -76.29 28.88 9.30
CA GLU A 346 -75.45 27.79 9.78
C GLU A 346 -74.31 28.30 10.69
N VAL A 347 -73.78 29.49 10.39
CA VAL A 347 -72.75 30.17 11.19
C VAL A 347 -73.35 30.71 12.50
N ALA A 348 -74.58 31.24 12.45
CA ALA A 348 -75.30 31.68 13.63
C ALA A 348 -75.56 30.53 14.61
N GLU A 349 -75.98 29.37 14.10
CA GLU A 349 -76.22 28.17 14.92
C GLU A 349 -74.95 27.72 15.65
N ALA A 350 -73.81 27.66 14.95
CA ALA A 350 -72.51 27.30 15.53
C ALA A 350 -72.06 28.28 16.63
N LEU A 351 -72.26 29.59 16.44
CA LEU A 351 -71.90 30.61 17.44
C LEU A 351 -72.81 30.55 18.68
N VAL A 352 -74.11 30.31 18.50
CA VAL A 352 -75.09 30.15 19.59
C VAL A 352 -74.80 28.89 20.41
N ALA A 353 -74.39 27.79 19.76
CA ALA A 353 -74.04 26.55 20.44
C ALA A 353 -72.84 26.69 21.39
N LEU A 354 -71.96 27.67 21.15
CA LEU A 354 -70.68 27.83 21.86
C LEU A 354 -70.67 28.96 22.89
N ASN A 355 -71.63 29.89 22.84
CA ASN A 355 -71.65 31.02 23.75
C ASN A 355 -73.06 31.42 24.15
N SER A 356 -73.27 31.55 25.47
CA SER A 356 -74.53 31.95 26.08
C SER A 356 -74.75 33.47 26.12
N ASP A 357 -73.74 34.29 25.82
CA ASP A 357 -73.82 35.77 25.89
C ASP A 357 -73.48 36.47 24.55
N LEU A 358 -74.23 36.11 23.51
CA LEU A 358 -74.19 36.80 22.20
C LEU A 358 -74.92 38.16 22.22
N ALA A 359 -75.61 38.49 23.32
CA ALA A 359 -76.43 39.71 23.44
C ALA A 359 -75.62 41.01 23.31
N ALA A 360 -74.30 40.96 23.53
CA ALA A 360 -73.40 42.11 23.40
C ALA A 360 -72.79 42.26 21.98
N MET A 361 -73.05 41.33 21.06
CA MET A 361 -72.46 41.32 19.72
C MET A 361 -73.40 41.95 18.71
N ARG A 362 -72.99 43.06 18.08
CA ARG A 362 -73.79 43.68 17.01
C ARG A 362 -73.58 42.93 15.71
N THR A 363 -74.68 42.64 15.00
CA THR A 363 -74.68 41.97 13.70
C THR A 363 -75.40 42.80 12.64
N PHE A 364 -74.95 42.70 11.39
CA PHE A 364 -75.63 43.25 10.22
C PHE A 364 -75.73 42.20 9.11
N ALA A 365 -76.77 42.30 8.29
CA ALA A 365 -76.98 41.39 7.17
C ALA A 365 -75.88 41.50 6.11
N ASP A 366 -75.38 42.71 5.85
CA ASP A 366 -74.34 42.98 4.86
C ASP A 366 -73.46 44.19 5.26
N LEU A 367 -72.36 44.37 4.54
CA LEU A 367 -71.38 45.44 4.81
C LEU A 367 -71.97 46.83 4.57
N GLU A 368 -72.93 46.98 3.66
CA GLU A 368 -73.57 48.26 3.36
C GLU A 368 -74.37 48.75 4.57
N ALA A 369 -75.21 47.88 5.15
CA ALA A 369 -75.96 48.16 6.37
C ALA A 369 -75.01 48.44 7.55
N ALA A 370 -73.92 47.68 7.66
CA ALA A 370 -72.93 47.92 8.71
C ALA A 370 -72.25 49.29 8.55
N LEU A 371 -71.88 49.70 7.34
CA LEU A 371 -71.20 50.99 7.10
C LEU A 371 -72.14 52.20 7.20
N GLY A 372 -73.44 52.03 6.90
CA GLY A 372 -74.46 53.08 7.06
C GLY A 372 -74.84 53.36 8.52
N ASP A 373 -74.55 52.43 9.43
CA ASP A 373 -74.65 52.61 10.89
C ASP A 373 -73.43 53.37 11.42
N VAL A 374 -73.53 54.71 11.47
CA VAL A 374 -72.47 55.62 11.92
C VAL A 374 -72.68 56.05 13.37
#